data_AF-A0A090N6F2-F1
#
_entry.id   AF-A0A090N6F2-F1
#
_cell.length_a   1.000
_cell.length_b   1.000
_cell.length_c   1.000
_cell.angle_alpha   90.00
_cell.angle_beta   90.00
_cell.angle_gamma   90.00
#
_symmetry.space_group_name_H-M   'P 1'
#
loop_
_entity.id
_entity.type
_entity.pdbx_description
1 polymer ?
#
loop_
_entity_poly.entity_id
_entity_poly.type
_entity_poly.pdbx_seq_one_letter_code
_entity_poly.pdbx_strand_id
1 'polypeptide(L)'
;MCSAKTPMELFAIWNFHNGSTRDFASKFWESQSKVLDSMQRFSAGWFDRRHVGTRAALEASLRACESKNAAEMIACYQEWAAGAASRILDDQIAYQQLVHTAVSSMASAQAGQQTNEEALPFIWPRAA
;
A
#
# COMPACT_ATOMS: atom_id res chain seq x y z
N MET A 1 -20.54 -4.76 32.18
CA MET A 1 -21.75 -4.01 31.75
C MET A 1 -21.94 -2.83 32.68
N CYS A 2 -21.49 -1.63 32.30
CA CYS A 2 -21.71 -0.43 33.11
C CYS A 2 -23.15 0.08 32.90
N SER A 3 -23.97 0.02 33.95
CA SER A 3 -25.31 0.62 33.97
C SER A 3 -25.17 2.12 34.27
N ALA A 4 -25.40 2.97 33.27
CA ALA A 4 -25.39 4.43 33.43
C ALA A 4 -26.56 4.87 34.31
N LYS A 5 -26.30 5.66 35.36
CA LYS A 5 -27.29 5.96 36.41
C LYS A 5 -27.95 7.33 36.25
N THR A 6 -27.43 8.22 35.40
CA THR A 6 -28.00 9.57 35.23
C THR A 6 -28.07 10.05 33.77
N PRO A 7 -29.02 10.95 33.42
CA PRO A 7 -29.14 11.51 32.07
C PRO A 7 -27.87 12.25 31.58
N MET A 8 -27.10 12.84 32.50
CA MET A 8 -25.83 13.51 32.19
C MET A 8 -24.72 12.53 31.80
N GLU A 9 -24.69 11.33 32.43
CA GLU A 9 -23.76 10.27 32.04
C GLU A 9 -24.07 9.73 30.64
N LEU A 10 -25.36 9.55 30.30
CA LEU A 10 -25.78 9.15 28.95
C LEU A 10 -25.37 10.18 27.89
N PHE A 11 -25.54 11.48 28.18
CA PHE A 11 -25.11 12.55 27.28
C PHE A 11 -23.58 12.59 27.11
N ALA A 12 -22.81 12.38 28.18
CA ALA A 12 -21.36 12.31 28.12
C ALA A 12 -20.87 11.09 27.32
N ILE A 13 -21.47 9.90 27.54
CA ILE A 13 -21.16 8.67 26.78
C ILE A 13 -21.48 8.86 25.30
N TRP A 14 -22.64 9.44 24.98
CA TRP A 14 -23.05 9.71 23.59
C TRP A 14 -22.11 10.69 22.88
N ASN A 15 -21.74 11.80 23.53
CA ASN A 15 -20.80 12.76 22.96
C ASN A 15 -19.39 12.15 22.80
N PHE A 16 -18.94 11.35 23.76
CA PHE A 16 -17.66 10.66 23.69
C PHE A 16 -17.62 9.65 22.53
N HIS A 17 -18.67 8.83 22.39
CA HIS A 17 -18.78 7.88 21.28
C HIS A 17 -18.87 8.60 19.94
N ASN A 18 -19.69 9.64 19.82
CA ASN A 18 -19.77 10.43 18.59
C ASN A 18 -18.46 11.12 18.23
N GLY A 19 -17.73 11.64 19.21
CA GLY A 19 -16.40 12.23 19.01
C GLY A 19 -15.40 11.20 18.50
N SER A 20 -15.37 10.01 19.12
CA SER A 20 -14.51 8.89 18.72
C SER A 20 -14.87 8.35 17.33
N THR A 21 -16.15 8.15 17.03
CA THR A 21 -16.63 7.68 15.72
C THR A 21 -16.32 8.71 14.63
N ARG A 22 -16.49 10.01 14.91
CA ARG A 22 -16.15 11.08 13.95
C ARG A 22 -14.64 11.11 13.65
N ASP A 23 -13.80 11.04 14.68
CA ASP A 23 -12.34 11.05 14.51
C ASP A 23 -11.86 9.83 13.73
N PHE A 24 -12.37 8.64 14.05
CA PHE A 24 -12.10 7.42 13.30
C PHE A 24 -12.53 7.54 11.83
N ALA A 25 -13.77 8.00 11.57
CA ALA A 25 -14.28 8.14 10.21
C ALA A 25 -13.43 9.13 9.39
N SER A 26 -13.06 10.28 9.96
CA SER A 26 -12.18 11.25 9.30
C SER A 26 -10.82 10.65 8.97
N LYS A 27 -10.14 10.03 9.95
CA LYS A 27 -8.83 9.39 9.75
C LYS A 27 -8.88 8.26 8.72
N PHE A 28 -9.95 7.47 8.74
CA PHE A 28 -10.16 6.41 7.75
C PHE A 28 -10.22 6.99 6.33
N TRP A 29 -11.05 8.00 6.09
CA TRP A 29 -11.18 8.60 4.76
C TRP A 29 -9.94 9.36 4.31
N GLU A 30 -9.22 10.03 5.22
CA GLU A 30 -7.91 10.61 4.94
C GLU A 30 -6.90 9.54 4.51
N SER A 31 -6.88 8.39 5.19
CA SER A 31 -6.05 7.25 4.80
C SER A 31 -6.46 6.66 3.44
N GLN A 32 -7.76 6.55 3.15
CA GLN A 32 -8.22 6.13 1.82
C GLN A 32 -7.75 7.09 0.71
N SER A 33 -7.78 8.41 0.96
CA SER A 33 -7.27 9.40 0.02
C SER A 33 -5.77 9.21 -0.28
N LYS A 34 -4.96 8.92 0.74
CA LYS A 34 -3.52 8.64 0.56
C LYS A 34 -3.27 7.38 -0.28
N VAL A 35 -4.10 6.35 -0.10
CA VAL A 35 -4.02 5.13 -0.91
C VAL A 35 -4.36 5.43 -2.37
N LEU A 36 -5.43 6.19 -2.62
CA LEU A 36 -5.82 6.57 -3.98
C LEU A 36 -4.74 7.39 -4.68
N ASP A 37 -4.13 8.36 -3.99
CA ASP A 37 -3.00 9.12 -4.52
C ASP A 37 -1.81 8.21 -4.89
N SER A 38 -1.52 7.22 -4.04
CA SER A 38 -0.46 6.25 -4.29
C SER A 38 -0.77 5.37 -5.50
N MET A 39 -2.01 4.89 -5.62
CA MET A 39 -2.48 4.12 -6.77
C MET A 39 -2.37 4.92 -8.07
N GLN A 40 -2.78 6.20 -8.06
CA GLN A 40 -2.67 7.06 -9.23
C GLN A 40 -1.22 7.24 -9.67
N ARG A 41 -0.30 7.51 -8.72
CA ARG A 41 1.14 7.62 -9.02
C ARG A 41 1.71 6.32 -9.56
N PHE A 42 1.36 5.19 -8.94
CA PHE A 42 1.78 3.86 -9.39
C PHE A 42 1.30 3.58 -10.81
N SER A 43 0.03 3.83 -11.11
CA SER A 43 -0.55 3.59 -12.44
C SER A 43 0.06 4.48 -13.52
N ALA A 44 0.23 5.77 -13.25
CA ALA A 44 0.89 6.68 -14.19
C ALA A 44 2.32 6.20 -14.50
N GLY A 45 3.12 5.93 -13.47
CA GLY A 45 4.48 5.42 -13.64
C GLY A 45 4.53 4.04 -14.30
N TRP A 46 3.55 3.18 -14.07
CA TRP A 46 3.44 1.88 -14.75
C TRP A 46 3.31 2.05 -16.27
N PHE A 47 2.41 2.94 -16.72
CA PHE A 47 2.28 3.22 -18.14
C PHE A 47 3.59 3.75 -18.73
N ASP A 48 4.27 4.67 -18.06
CA ASP A 48 5.55 5.21 -18.53
C ASP A 48 6.61 4.10 -18.69
N ARG A 49 6.77 3.24 -17.68
CA ARG A 49 7.71 2.11 -17.72
C ARG A 49 7.35 1.09 -18.79
N ARG A 50 6.06 0.88 -19.07
CA ARG A 50 5.61 0.02 -20.18
C ARG A 50 5.92 0.60 -21.55
N HIS A 51 5.71 1.90 -21.77
CA HIS A 51 6.12 2.53 -23.02
C HIS A 51 7.63 2.43 -23.26
N VAL A 52 8.44 2.61 -22.22
CA VAL A 52 9.90 2.42 -22.30
C VAL A 52 10.25 0.98 -22.69
N GLY A 53 9.65 -0.01 -22.02
CA GLY A 53 9.89 -1.42 -22.31
C GLY A 53 9.49 -1.83 -23.73
N THR A 54 8.33 -1.35 -24.21
CA THR A 54 7.85 -1.62 -25.56
C THR A 54 8.73 -0.99 -26.63
N ARG A 55 9.18 0.26 -26.44
CA ARG A 55 10.13 0.89 -27.38
C ARG A 55 11.45 0.14 -27.44
N ALA A 56 12.00 -0.25 -26.29
CA ALA A 56 13.24 -1.02 -26.25
C ALA A 56 13.11 -2.39 -26.95
N ALA A 57 11.96 -3.06 -26.81
CA ALA A 57 11.68 -4.30 -27.52
C ALA A 57 11.59 -4.09 -29.04
N LEU A 58 10.91 -3.02 -29.47
CA LEU A 58 10.80 -2.66 -30.88
C LEU A 58 12.18 -2.36 -31.49
N GLU A 59 12.98 -1.52 -30.84
CA GLU A 59 14.34 -1.18 -31.27
C GLU A 59 15.24 -2.42 -31.40
N ALA A 60 15.20 -3.30 -30.39
CA ALA A 60 15.95 -4.56 -30.42
C ALA A 60 15.49 -5.48 -31.56
N SER A 61 14.18 -5.56 -31.81
CA SER A 61 13.64 -6.37 -32.90
C SER A 61 14.05 -5.84 -34.28
N LEU A 62 14.04 -4.52 -34.48
CA LEU A 62 14.48 -3.90 -35.74
C LEU A 62 15.97 -4.16 -35.99
N ARG A 63 16.81 -3.97 -34.98
CA ARG A 63 18.25 -4.30 -35.06
C ARG A 63 18.49 -5.79 -35.33
N ALA A 64 17.72 -6.67 -34.71
CA ALA A 64 17.81 -8.11 -34.95
C ALA A 64 17.46 -8.46 -36.41
N CYS A 65 16.47 -7.80 -37.01
CA CYS A 65 16.14 -7.96 -38.43
C CYS A 65 17.24 -7.45 -39.38
N GLU A 66 18.03 -6.47 -38.96
CA GLU A 66 19.15 -5.92 -39.74
C GLU A 66 20.47 -6.69 -39.54
N SER A 67 20.48 -7.69 -38.65
CA SER A 67 21.67 -8.47 -38.31
C SER A 67 22.14 -9.36 -39.48
N LYS A 68 23.46 -9.43 -39.69
CA LYS A 68 24.08 -10.17 -40.82
C LYS A 68 24.27 -11.66 -40.53
N ASN A 69 24.20 -12.05 -39.26
CA ASN A 69 24.40 -13.43 -38.81
C ASN A 69 23.69 -13.69 -37.47
N ALA A 70 23.61 -14.97 -37.09
CA ALA A 70 22.94 -15.39 -35.88
C ALA A 70 23.57 -14.85 -34.58
N ALA A 71 24.90 -14.62 -34.56
CA ALA A 71 25.57 -14.09 -33.38
C ALA A 71 25.18 -12.64 -33.09
N GLU A 72 25.07 -11.79 -34.13
CA GLU A 72 24.59 -10.42 -34.02
C GLU A 72 23.13 -10.34 -33.53
N MET A 73 22.28 -11.24 -34.03
CA MET A 73 20.89 -11.36 -33.58
C MET A 73 20.82 -11.74 -32.09
N ILE A 74 21.61 -12.72 -31.66
CA ILE A 74 21.68 -13.14 -30.25
C ILE A 74 22.18 -11.99 -29.37
N ALA A 75 23.17 -11.22 -29.83
CA ALA A 75 23.67 -10.06 -29.10
C ALA A 75 22.57 -9.00 -28.89
N CYS A 76 21.76 -8.72 -29.91
CA CYS A 76 20.61 -7.81 -29.79
C CYS A 76 19.59 -8.29 -28.73
N TYR A 77 19.30 -9.59 -28.72
CA TYR A 77 18.42 -10.18 -27.71
C TYR A 77 19.01 -10.08 -26.29
N GLN A 78 20.30 -10.39 -26.12
CA GLN A 78 20.97 -10.33 -24.82
C GLN A 78 20.99 -8.90 -24.25
N GLU A 79 21.27 -7.90 -25.10
CA GLU A 79 21.24 -6.50 -24.72
C GLU A 79 19.85 -6.06 -24.27
N TRP A 80 18.80 -6.43 -25.03
CA TRP A 80 17.43 -6.17 -24.64
C TRP A 80 17.05 -6.86 -23.32
N ALA A 81 17.43 -8.13 -23.15
CA ALA A 81 17.10 -8.93 -21.98
C ALA A 81 17.75 -8.37 -20.70
N ALA A 82 18.99 -7.92 -20.78
CA ALA A 82 19.66 -7.24 -19.67
C ALA A 82 18.90 -5.97 -19.25
N GLY A 83 18.48 -5.16 -20.23
CA GLY A 83 17.63 -3.99 -19.95
C GLY A 83 16.25 -4.36 -19.40
N ALA A 84 15.67 -5.49 -19.82
CA ALA A 84 14.37 -5.95 -19.34
C ALA A 84 14.41 -6.32 -17.85
N ALA A 85 15.49 -6.96 -17.40
CA ALA A 85 15.69 -7.27 -15.99
C ALA A 85 15.69 -6.01 -15.11
N SER A 86 16.37 -4.94 -15.53
CA SER A 86 16.35 -3.66 -14.81
C SER A 86 14.93 -3.09 -14.69
N ARG A 87 14.16 -3.10 -15.78
CA ARG A 87 12.79 -2.57 -15.78
C ARG A 87 11.85 -3.38 -14.87
N ILE A 88 12.05 -4.69 -14.75
CA ILE A 88 11.30 -5.54 -13.82
C ILE A 88 11.61 -5.16 -12.37
N LEU A 89 12.87 -4.86 -12.04
CA LEU A 89 13.25 -4.39 -10.71
C LEU A 89 12.61 -3.04 -10.40
N ASP A 90 12.57 -2.11 -11.36
CA ASP A 90 11.89 -0.82 -11.20
C ASP A 90 10.39 -1.00 -10.94
N ASP A 91 9.74 -1.94 -11.65
CA ASP A 91 8.34 -2.30 -11.42
C ASP A 91 8.11 -2.84 -10.01
N GLN A 92 9.01 -3.70 -9.53
CA GLN A 92 8.94 -4.27 -8.19
C GLN A 92 9.08 -3.19 -7.10
N ILE A 93 10.02 -2.26 -7.26
CA ILE A 93 10.21 -1.14 -6.33
C ILE A 93 8.95 -0.27 -6.28
N ALA A 94 8.39 0.08 -7.43
CA ALA A 94 7.17 0.88 -7.49
C ALA A 94 5.98 0.16 -6.83
N TYR A 95 5.86 -1.16 -7.02
CA TYR A 95 4.82 -1.95 -6.38
C TYR A 95 4.99 -2.00 -4.85
N GLN A 96 6.23 -2.18 -4.37
CA GLN A 96 6.52 -2.16 -2.93
C GLN A 96 6.16 -0.82 -2.29
N GLN A 97 6.40 0.30 -2.98
CA GLN A 97 6.00 1.63 -2.50
C GLN A 97 4.47 1.77 -2.36
N LEU A 98 3.71 1.26 -3.34
CA LEU A 98 2.25 1.22 -3.29
C LEU A 98 1.76 0.42 -2.08
N VAL A 99 2.25 -0.82 -1.93
CA VAL A 99 1.88 -1.72 -0.82
C VAL A 99 2.23 -1.10 0.53
N HIS A 100 3.44 -0.55 0.66
CA HIS A 100 3.88 0.10 1.89
C HIS A 100 2.97 1.28 2.26
N THR A 101 2.56 2.09 1.28
CA THR A 101 1.64 3.20 1.50
C THR A 101 0.27 2.71 1.98
N ALA A 102 -0.25 1.64 1.37
CA ALA A 102 -1.52 1.04 1.77
C ALA A 102 -1.49 0.52 3.22
N VAL A 103 -0.47 -0.27 3.55
CA VAL A 103 -0.31 -0.85 4.89
C VAL A 103 -0.14 0.24 5.96
N SER A 104 0.74 1.22 5.72
CA SER A 104 0.98 2.32 6.68
C SER A 104 -0.23 3.24 6.85
N SER A 105 -1.01 3.48 5.79
CA SER A 105 -2.25 4.28 5.85
C SER A 105 -3.33 3.55 6.66
N MET A 106 -3.45 2.24 6.53
CA MET A 106 -4.37 1.43 7.33
C MET A 106 -3.97 1.36 8.81
N ALA A 107 -2.69 1.12 9.10
CA ALA A 107 -2.18 1.08 10.47
C ALA A 107 -2.41 2.40 11.22
N SER A 108 -2.23 3.53 10.52
CA SER A 108 -2.44 4.88 11.08
C SER A 108 -3.92 5.16 11.44
N ALA A 109 -4.87 4.53 10.73
CA ALA A 109 -6.29 4.65 11.05
C ALA A 109 -6.68 3.83 12.29
N GLN A 110 -5.99 2.72 12.56
CA GLN A 110 -6.27 1.83 13.71
C GLN A 110 -5.65 2.32 15.02
N ALA A 111 -4.53 3.05 14.97
CA ALA A 111 -3.86 3.56 16.17
C ALA A 111 -4.73 4.50 17.04
N GLY A 112 -5.80 5.07 16.48
CA GLY A 112 -6.78 5.87 17.23
C GLY A 112 -7.79 5.06 18.06
N GLN A 113 -7.83 3.73 17.90
CA GLN A 113 -8.86 2.86 18.47
C GLN A 113 -8.35 1.98 19.63
N GLN A 114 -7.02 1.88 19.83
CA GLN A 114 -6.39 0.96 20.78
C GLN A 114 -6.22 1.46 22.24
N THR A 115 -6.79 2.60 22.63
CA THR A 115 -6.60 3.17 23.98
C THR A 115 -7.68 2.83 25.01
N ASN A 116 -8.56 1.84 24.79
CA ASN A 116 -9.57 1.43 25.80
C ASN A 116 -9.91 -0.08 25.77
N GLU A 117 -8.90 -0.94 25.71
CA GLU A 117 -9.04 -2.30 26.27
C GLU A 117 -8.17 -2.36 27.52
N GLU A 118 -8.74 -2.02 28.67
CA GLU A 118 -8.18 -2.39 29.97
C GLU A 118 -8.00 -3.91 29.98
N ALA A 119 -6.75 -4.36 29.86
CA ALA A 119 -6.38 -5.73 30.15
C ALA A 119 -6.73 -5.99 31.63
N LEU A 120 -7.87 -6.64 31.86
CA LEU A 120 -8.24 -7.10 33.20
C LEU A 120 -7.09 -7.97 33.74
N PRO A 121 -6.58 -7.69 34.95
CA PRO A 121 -5.48 -8.44 35.51
C PRO A 121 -5.92 -9.90 35.65
N PHE A 122 -5.14 -10.81 35.08
CA PHE A 122 -5.34 -12.24 35.19
C PHE A 122 -5.10 -12.65 36.66
N ILE A 123 -6.19 -12.80 37.43
CA ILE A 123 -6.14 -13.26 38.83
C ILE A 123 -6.14 -14.80 38.82
N TRP A 124 -5.00 -15.41 39.13
CA TRP A 124 -4.94 -16.85 39.48
C TRP A 124 -5.70 -17.11 40.78
N PRO A 125 -6.55 -18.16 40.89
CA PRO A 125 -7.01 -18.64 42.18
C PRO A 125 -5.86 -19.36 42.89
N ARG A 126 -5.57 -18.97 44.14
CA ARG A 126 -4.67 -19.71 45.02
C ARG A 126 -5.39 -21.00 45.44
N ALA A 127 -4.85 -22.16 45.08
CA ALA A 127 -5.34 -23.43 45.58
C ALA A 127 -5.17 -23.49 47.11
N ALA A 128 -6.22 -23.93 47.80
CA ALA A 128 -6.28 -24.15 49.23
C ALA A 128 -5.54 -25.42 49.65
#